data_AF-A0A7C3LME9-F1
#
_entry.id   AF-A0A7C3LME9-F1
#
_cell.length_a   1.000
_cell.length_b   1.000
_cell.length_c   1.000
_cell.angle_alpha   90.00
_cell.angle_beta   90.00
_cell.angle_gamma   90.00
#
_symmetry.space_group_name_H-M   'P 1'
#
loop_
_entity.id
_entity.type
_entity.pdbx_description
1 polymer ?
#
loop_
_entity_poly.entity_id
_entity_poly.type
_entity_poly.pdbx_seq_one_letter_code
_entity_poly.pdbx_strand_id
1 'polypeptide(L)'
;MPSPFPGMDPYLEDAELFPDLHDALIIPFVEIYTGRGKKRRLVTSIEILSPANKTPGEHGAELFRQKQEELAASKVNLVEIDLLRGGEHTTAVPREELIDQAGACDYHVCCWRFNRFEEYRVYPVQPADRLPNVAIPLLPGDADVLLPLQPLFDQVYDAGPYPRVVDYRDEVPPPPLSADKRRWVKRRLSEAGLLAKK
;
A
#
# COMPACT_ATOMS: atom_id res chain seq x y z
N MET A 1 -5.64 -15.92 13.98
CA MET A 1 -4.32 -16.49 13.62
C MET A 1 -3.64 -15.42 12.82
N PRO A 2 -2.36 -15.13 13.05
CA PRO A 2 -1.64 -14.15 12.25
C PRO A 2 -1.57 -14.62 10.79
N SER A 3 -1.38 -13.66 9.87
CA SER A 3 -1.08 -13.97 8.47
C SER A 3 0.12 -14.92 8.37
N PRO A 4 0.10 -15.91 7.44
CA PRO A 4 1.26 -16.77 7.20
C PRO A 4 2.40 -16.03 6.48
N PHE A 5 2.16 -14.82 6.01
CA PHE A 5 3.13 -13.98 5.33
C PHE A 5 3.72 -12.94 6.29
N PRO A 6 5.02 -12.60 6.15
CA PRO A 6 5.68 -11.64 7.03
C PRO A 6 5.19 -10.20 6.85
N GLY A 7 4.59 -9.88 5.70
CA GLY A 7 4.03 -8.58 5.36
C GLY A 7 2.69 -8.71 4.65
N MET A 8 2.55 -8.05 3.49
CA MET A 8 1.33 -8.15 2.70
C MET A 8 1.04 -9.62 2.35
N ASP A 9 -0.20 -10.05 2.61
CA ASP A 9 -0.70 -11.36 2.22
C ASP A 9 -1.25 -11.27 0.79
N PRO A 10 -0.62 -11.93 -0.21
CA PRO A 10 -1.05 -11.82 -1.60
C PRO A 10 -2.46 -12.36 -1.87
N TYR A 11 -3.01 -13.18 -0.97
CA TYR A 11 -4.38 -13.70 -1.08
C TYR A 11 -5.44 -12.64 -0.76
N LEU A 12 -5.08 -11.56 -0.05
CA LEU A 12 -6.02 -10.47 0.26
C LEU A 12 -6.24 -9.50 -0.90
N GLU A 13 -5.48 -9.63 -1.98
CA GLU A 13 -5.69 -8.89 -3.22
C GLU A 13 -6.91 -9.42 -4.02
N ASP A 14 -7.58 -10.45 -3.51
CA ASP A 14 -8.83 -10.93 -4.07
C ASP A 14 -9.89 -9.82 -4.11
N ALA A 15 -10.66 -9.76 -5.20
CA ALA A 15 -11.62 -8.68 -5.43
C ALA A 15 -12.77 -8.65 -4.40
N GLU A 16 -13.05 -9.78 -3.74
CA GLU A 16 -14.06 -9.86 -2.68
C GLU A 16 -13.49 -9.50 -1.29
N LEU A 17 -12.17 -9.59 -1.10
CA LEU A 17 -11.51 -9.35 0.18
C LEU A 17 -10.85 -7.98 0.29
N PHE A 18 -10.28 -7.50 -0.81
CA PHE A 18 -9.50 -6.26 -0.81
C PHE A 18 -10.33 -5.03 -0.43
N PRO A 19 -11.60 -4.85 -0.87
CA PRO A 19 -12.40 -3.69 -0.45
C PRO A 19 -12.55 -3.60 1.07
N ASP A 20 -12.83 -4.72 1.75
CA ASP A 20 -12.93 -4.74 3.22
C ASP A 20 -11.59 -4.45 3.91
N LEU A 21 -10.48 -4.97 3.36
CA LEU A 21 -9.13 -4.67 3.85
C LEU A 21 -8.77 -3.19 3.66
N HIS A 22 -9.06 -2.66 2.47
CA HIS A 22 -8.86 -1.28 2.10
C HIS A 22 -9.63 -0.37 3.07
N ASP A 23 -10.93 -0.57 3.24
CA ASP A 23 -11.75 0.21 4.18
C ASP A 23 -11.28 0.09 5.64
N ALA A 24 -10.80 -1.08 6.07
CA ALA A 24 -10.32 -1.29 7.44
C ALA A 24 -8.95 -0.63 7.70
N LEU A 25 -8.08 -0.56 6.68
CA LEU A 25 -6.85 0.22 6.74
C LEU A 25 -7.11 1.73 6.64
N ILE A 26 -8.25 2.11 6.06
CA ILE A 26 -8.55 3.47 5.64
C ILE A 26 -9.95 3.86 6.10
N ILE A 27 -10.04 4.38 7.32
CA ILE A 27 -11.13 5.31 7.58
C ILE A 27 -10.77 6.58 6.75
N PRO A 28 -11.56 6.96 5.73
CA PRO A 28 -11.32 6.98 4.26
C PRO A 28 -10.06 7.66 3.68
N PHE A 29 -9.22 8.30 4.50
CA PHE A 29 -7.86 8.75 4.21
C PHE A 29 -7.26 9.26 5.52
N VAL A 30 -5.93 9.28 5.65
CA VAL A 30 -5.29 9.92 6.81
C VAL A 30 -4.76 11.28 6.42
N GLU A 31 -5.38 12.32 6.96
CA GLU A 31 -4.95 13.71 6.77
C GLU A 31 -4.31 14.26 8.05
N ILE A 32 -3.10 14.80 7.91
CA ILE A 32 -2.38 15.47 8.98
C ILE A 32 -2.61 16.97 8.88
N TYR A 33 -3.10 17.59 9.95
CA TYR A 33 -3.39 19.03 9.99
C TYR A 33 -2.50 19.77 10.98
N THR A 34 -2.16 21.02 10.65
CA THR A 34 -1.62 22.00 11.61
C THR A 34 -2.68 23.05 11.97
N GLY A 35 -2.59 23.64 13.16
CA GLY A 35 -3.50 24.68 13.66
C GLY A 35 -4.77 24.16 14.35
N ARG A 36 -5.65 25.08 14.78
CA ARG A 36 -6.92 24.77 15.48
C ARG A 36 -8.11 25.50 14.82
N GLY A 37 -9.29 24.90 14.90
CA GLY A 37 -10.55 25.48 14.41
C GLY A 37 -10.49 25.83 12.92
N LYS A 38 -10.97 27.03 12.56
CA LYS A 38 -10.99 27.53 11.17
C LYS A 38 -9.61 27.82 10.56
N LYS A 39 -8.52 27.71 11.34
CA LYS A 39 -7.13 27.90 10.87
C LYS A 39 -6.42 26.56 10.61
N ARG A 40 -7.16 25.46 10.47
CA ARG A 40 -6.58 24.17 10.11
C ARG A 40 -6.05 24.24 8.68
N ARG A 41 -4.82 23.77 8.50
CA ARG A 41 -4.18 23.59 7.20
C ARG A 41 -3.77 22.13 7.06
N LEU A 42 -4.15 21.52 5.95
CA LEU A 42 -3.66 20.20 5.58
C LEU A 42 -2.14 20.26 5.33
N VAL A 43 -1.42 19.31 5.91
CA VAL A 43 0.04 19.19 5.86
C VAL A 43 0.43 18.00 4.99
N THR A 44 -0.19 16.85 5.21
CA THR A 44 0.12 15.60 4.51
C THR A 44 -1.16 14.78 4.30
N SER A 45 -1.37 14.31 3.08
CA SER A 45 -2.39 13.31 2.74
C SER A 45 -1.72 11.94 2.64
N ILE A 46 -2.30 10.92 3.25
CA ILE A 46 -1.90 9.52 3.12
C ILE A 46 -3.05 8.77 2.45
N GLU A 47 -2.78 8.21 1.28
CA GLU A 47 -3.72 7.46 0.46
C GLU A 47 -3.26 6.00 0.36
N ILE A 48 -4.17 5.05 0.49
CA ILE A 48 -3.92 3.64 0.13
C ILE A 48 -4.70 3.36 -1.15
N LEU A 49 -4.03 2.81 -2.15
CA LEU A 49 -4.63 2.59 -3.46
C LEU A 49 -5.68 1.48 -3.39
N SER A 50 -6.76 1.68 -4.12
CA SER A 50 -7.77 0.67 -4.43
C SER A 50 -7.61 0.15 -5.87
N PRO A 51 -8.19 -1.02 -6.23
CA PRO A 51 -8.17 -1.51 -7.60
C PRO A 51 -8.73 -0.48 -8.60
N ALA A 52 -9.76 0.26 -8.22
CA ALA A 52 -10.35 1.30 -9.06
C ALA A 52 -9.38 2.46 -9.38
N ASN A 53 -8.36 2.69 -8.55
CA ASN A 53 -7.31 3.68 -8.84
C ASN A 53 -6.29 3.18 -9.88
N LYS A 54 -6.27 1.88 -10.17
CA LYS A 54 -5.31 1.23 -11.08
C LYS A 54 -5.96 0.73 -12.38
N THR A 55 -7.26 0.96 -12.58
CA THR A 55 -8.00 0.55 -13.78
C THR A 55 -8.20 1.74 -14.73
N PRO A 56 -7.57 1.75 -15.91
CA PRO A 56 -7.73 2.84 -16.88
C PRO A 56 -9.17 3.03 -17.34
N GLY A 57 -9.63 4.27 -17.42
CA GLY A 57 -10.97 4.63 -17.89
C GLY A 57 -12.07 4.44 -16.84
N GLU A 58 -11.76 3.96 -15.63
CA GLU A 58 -12.68 4.01 -14.52
C GLU A 58 -12.66 5.38 -13.84
N HIS A 59 -13.83 5.80 -13.33
CA HIS A 59 -13.98 7.06 -12.61
C HIS A 59 -13.03 7.16 -11.40
N GLY A 60 -12.72 6.02 -10.75
CA GLY A 60 -11.79 5.96 -9.63
C GLY A 60 -10.35 6.35 -9.99
N ALA A 61 -9.89 6.03 -11.20
CA ALA A 61 -8.55 6.40 -11.67
C ALA A 61 -8.48 7.89 -12.05
N GLU A 62 -9.55 8.42 -12.65
CA GLU A 62 -9.68 9.85 -12.97
C GLU A 62 -9.69 10.72 -11.72
N LEU A 63 -10.54 10.37 -10.74
CA LEU A 63 -10.62 11.08 -9.45
C LEU A 63 -9.29 11.03 -8.69
N PHE A 64 -8.60 9.88 -8.73
CA PHE A 64 -7.31 9.74 -8.07
C PHE A 64 -6.25 10.66 -8.69
N ARG A 65 -6.16 10.69 -10.03
CA ARG A 65 -5.26 11.61 -10.74
C ARG A 65 -5.60 13.07 -10.46
N GLN A 66 -6.88 13.43 -10.48
CA GLN A 66 -7.31 14.79 -10.14
C GLN A 66 -6.88 15.16 -8.72
N LYS A 67 -7.04 14.25 -7.74
CA LYS A 67 -6.61 14.47 -6.35
C LYS A 67 -5.09 14.65 -6.26
N GLN A 68 -4.30 13.86 -7.00
CA GLN A 68 -2.84 14.04 -7.08
C GLN A 68 -2.48 15.43 -7.61
N GLU A 69 -3.12 15.90 -8.69
CA GLU A 69 -2.90 17.22 -9.28
C GLU A 69 -3.28 18.36 -8.31
N GLU A 70 -4.42 18.24 -7.62
CA GLU A 70 -4.87 19.21 -6.61
C GLU A 70 -3.92 19.30 -5.43
N LEU A 71 -3.43 18.15 -4.94
CA LEU A 71 -2.44 18.08 -3.87
C LEU A 71 -1.08 18.61 -4.32
N ALA A 72 -0.66 18.34 -5.56
CA ALA A 72 0.60 18.83 -6.11
C ALA A 72 0.59 20.35 -6.31
N ALA A 73 -0.55 20.92 -6.68
CA ALA A 73 -0.77 22.38 -6.73
C ALA A 73 -0.87 23.01 -5.33
N SER A 74 -1.06 22.19 -4.30
CA SER A 74 -1.18 22.61 -2.91
C SER A 74 0.13 22.44 -2.16
N LYS A 75 0.36 23.24 -1.11
CA LYS A 75 1.53 23.07 -0.22
C LYS A 75 1.29 21.93 0.77
N VAL A 76 1.01 20.73 0.25
CA VAL A 76 0.61 19.51 0.97
C VAL A 76 1.48 18.34 0.51
N ASN A 77 2.07 17.60 1.44
CA ASN A 77 2.81 16.39 1.10
C ASN A 77 1.85 15.24 0.74
N LEU A 78 2.30 14.30 -0.08
CA LEU A 78 1.53 13.14 -0.50
C LEU A 78 2.28 11.85 -0.16
N VAL A 79 1.60 10.92 0.50
CA VAL A 79 2.07 9.56 0.75
C VAL A 79 1.06 8.60 0.15
N GLU A 80 1.51 7.68 -0.68
CA GLU A 80 0.66 6.70 -1.36
C GLU A 80 1.18 5.30 -1.08
N ILE A 81 0.29 4.43 -0.64
CA ILE A 81 0.59 3.05 -0.27
C ILE A 81 -0.11 2.14 -1.30
N ASP A 82 0.68 1.49 -2.15
CA ASP A 82 0.22 0.54 -3.15
C ASP A 82 0.51 -0.88 -2.70
N LEU A 83 -0.53 -1.58 -2.25
CA LEU A 83 -0.49 -2.99 -1.84
C LEU A 83 -1.13 -3.92 -2.88
N LEU A 84 -1.21 -3.49 -4.15
CA LEU A 84 -1.79 -4.24 -5.24
C LEU A 84 -0.74 -4.57 -6.30
N ARG A 85 -0.57 -5.85 -6.64
CA ARG A 85 0.28 -6.27 -7.78
C ARG A 85 -0.39 -6.02 -9.12
N GLY A 86 -1.73 -6.07 -9.15
CA GLY A 86 -2.53 -5.91 -10.36
C GLY A 86 -2.83 -4.46 -10.71
N GLY A 87 -3.23 -4.24 -11.97
CA GLY A 87 -3.57 -2.93 -12.52
C GLY A 87 -2.37 -2.10 -12.98
N GLU A 88 -2.65 -0.91 -13.50
CA GLU A 88 -1.64 0.04 -13.95
C GLU A 88 -0.92 0.74 -12.80
N HIS A 89 0.29 1.20 -13.05
CA HIS A 89 1.04 2.02 -12.09
C HIS A 89 0.45 3.44 -12.05
N THR A 90 -0.06 3.86 -10.88
CA THR A 90 -0.75 5.17 -10.75
C THR A 90 -0.28 6.05 -9.60
N THR A 91 0.65 5.60 -8.74
CA THR A 91 1.26 6.50 -7.74
C THR A 91 2.06 7.63 -8.41
N ALA A 92 2.24 8.74 -7.70
CA ALA A 92 2.85 9.97 -8.19
C ALA A 92 4.31 9.81 -8.66
N VAL A 93 5.08 8.87 -8.10
CA VAL A 93 6.43 8.57 -8.60
C VAL A 93 6.34 8.02 -10.03
N PRO A 94 7.06 8.59 -11.01
CA PRO A 94 7.09 8.04 -12.36
C PRO A 94 7.58 6.59 -12.36
N ARG A 95 6.99 5.74 -13.22
CA ARG A 95 7.31 4.30 -13.26
C ARG A 95 8.78 4.02 -13.54
N GLU A 96 9.40 4.81 -14.42
CA GLU A 96 10.83 4.69 -14.74
C GLU A 96 11.68 5.01 -13.51
N GLU A 97 11.36 6.10 -12.79
CA GLU A 97 12.05 6.48 -11.57
C GLU A 97 11.88 5.45 -10.45
N LEU A 98 10.68 4.87 -10.30
CA LEU A 98 10.44 3.76 -9.37
C LEU A 98 11.39 2.59 -9.67
N ILE A 99 11.50 2.18 -10.93
CA ILE A 99 12.36 1.07 -11.35
C ILE A 99 13.84 1.41 -11.13
N ASP A 100 14.25 2.64 -11.41
CA ASP A 100 15.63 3.08 -11.22
C ASP A 100 16.02 3.13 -9.73
N GLN A 101 15.11 3.57 -8.85
CA GLN A 101 15.35 3.66 -7.42
C GLN A 101 15.30 2.29 -6.71
N ALA A 102 14.33 1.45 -7.09
CA ALA A 102 13.95 0.29 -6.29
C ALA A 102 14.05 -1.07 -7.03
N GLY A 103 14.27 -1.06 -8.34
CA GLY A 103 14.15 -2.24 -9.18
C GLY A 103 12.70 -2.75 -9.24
N ALA A 104 12.54 -4.05 -9.48
CA ALA A 104 11.22 -4.67 -9.50
C ALA A 104 10.69 -4.89 -8.07
N CYS A 105 9.55 -4.29 -7.73
CA CYS A 105 8.78 -4.54 -6.51
C CYS A 105 7.35 -4.98 -6.83
N ASP A 106 6.71 -5.71 -5.90
CA ASP A 106 5.31 -6.12 -6.03
C ASP A 106 4.35 -5.10 -5.42
N TYR A 107 4.83 -4.41 -4.39
CA TYR A 107 4.12 -3.36 -3.66
C TYR A 107 5.11 -2.23 -3.37
N HIS A 108 4.63 -1.02 -3.12
CA HIS A 108 5.50 0.07 -2.72
C HIS A 108 4.74 1.15 -1.94
N VAL A 109 5.49 1.93 -1.18
CA VAL A 109 5.02 3.21 -0.65
C VAL A 109 5.79 4.33 -1.34
N CYS A 110 5.06 5.27 -1.93
CA CYS A 110 5.58 6.50 -2.52
C CYS A 110 5.40 7.65 -1.52
N CYS A 111 6.43 8.45 -1.32
CA CYS A 111 6.37 9.67 -0.51
C CYS A 111 6.91 10.85 -1.33
N TRP A 112 6.06 11.85 -1.52
CA TRP A 112 6.37 13.09 -2.22
C TRP A 112 6.20 14.29 -1.29
N ARG A 113 7.16 15.22 -1.33
CA ARG A 113 7.13 16.44 -0.52
C ARG A 113 6.80 17.65 -1.39
N PHE A 114 5.86 18.47 -0.93
CA PHE A 114 5.48 19.69 -1.65
C PHE A 114 6.61 20.73 -1.75
N ASN A 115 7.70 20.60 -0.99
CA ASN A 115 8.83 21.52 -1.04
C ASN A 115 10.08 20.92 -1.70
N ARG A 116 9.97 19.72 -2.28
CA ARG A 116 11.02 19.02 -3.03
C ARG A 116 10.38 18.32 -4.23
N PHE A 117 9.95 19.13 -5.20
CA PHE A 117 9.07 18.70 -6.29
C PHE A 117 9.66 17.61 -7.20
N GLU A 118 10.99 17.49 -7.25
CA GLU A 118 11.73 16.53 -8.09
C GLU A 118 12.22 15.30 -7.31
N GLU A 119 11.86 15.15 -6.03
CA GLU A 119 12.31 14.05 -5.19
C GLU A 119 11.13 13.18 -4.74
N TYR A 120 11.12 11.92 -5.17
CA TYR A 120 10.29 10.87 -4.59
C TYR A 120 11.12 9.98 -3.68
N ARG A 121 10.59 9.69 -2.49
CA ARG A 121 11.11 8.62 -1.64
C ARG A 121 10.23 7.39 -1.77
N VAL A 122 10.80 6.29 -2.22
CA VAL A 122 10.10 5.01 -2.39
C VAL A 122 10.53 4.00 -1.32
N TYR A 123 9.57 3.25 -0.80
CA TYR A 123 9.80 2.05 0.00
C TYR A 123 9.28 0.83 -0.77
N PRO A 124 10.15 0.08 -1.49
CA PRO A 124 9.72 -1.11 -2.20
C PRO A 124 9.47 -2.27 -1.26
N VAL A 125 8.53 -3.14 -1.64
CA VAL A 125 8.13 -4.29 -0.84
C VAL A 125 7.90 -5.50 -1.76
N GLN A 126 8.48 -6.63 -1.38
CA GLN A 126 8.12 -7.96 -1.89
C GLN A 126 7.18 -8.66 -0.89
N PRO A 127 6.42 -9.69 -1.31
CA PRO A 127 5.64 -10.54 -0.42
C PRO A 127 6.46 -11.17 0.72
N ALA A 128 7.77 -11.34 0.50
CA ALA A 128 8.67 -11.92 1.48
C ALA A 128 9.16 -10.92 2.55
N ASP A 129 8.90 -9.64 2.37
CA ASP A 129 9.33 -8.58 3.25
C ASP A 129 8.25 -8.26 4.29
N ARG A 130 8.67 -7.74 5.45
CA ARG A 130 7.75 -7.02 6.32
C ARG A 130 7.45 -5.66 5.68
N LEU A 131 6.23 -5.15 5.88
CA LEU A 131 5.85 -3.79 5.52
C LEU A 131 6.75 -2.78 6.24
N PRO A 132 7.15 -1.69 5.56
CA PRO A 132 8.16 -0.77 6.05
C PRO A 132 7.63 0.14 7.17
N ASN A 133 8.56 0.71 7.94
CA ASN A 133 8.26 1.91 8.71
C ASN A 133 8.40 3.11 7.77
N VAL A 134 7.30 3.82 7.50
CA VAL A 134 7.26 4.92 6.54
C VAL A 134 7.52 6.24 7.26
N ALA A 135 8.51 7.01 6.82
CA ALA A 135 8.75 8.36 7.31
C ALA A 135 7.73 9.32 6.69
N ILE A 136 6.72 9.73 7.47
CA ILE A 136 5.65 10.62 7.03
C ILE A 136 6.14 12.07 7.11
N PRO A 137 6.23 12.78 5.97
CA PRO A 137 6.69 14.15 5.95
C PRO A 137 5.70 15.07 6.65
N LEU A 138 6.22 16.09 7.33
CA LEU A 138 5.44 17.19 7.91
C LEU A 138 5.81 18.53 7.22
N LEU A 139 5.65 19.66 7.91
CA LEU A 139 6.06 20.96 7.38
C LEU A 139 7.59 21.08 7.32
N PRO A 140 8.14 21.96 6.46
CA PRO A 140 9.57 22.22 6.43
C PRO A 140 10.10 22.66 7.79
N GLY A 141 11.14 21.97 8.29
CA GLY A 141 11.72 22.19 9.61
C GLY A 141 11.23 21.21 10.68
N ASP A 142 10.10 20.55 10.47
CA ASP A 142 9.62 19.46 11.34
C ASP A 142 10.29 18.14 10.95
N ALA A 143 10.62 17.32 11.95
CA ALA A 143 11.07 15.95 11.74
C ALA A 143 9.92 15.06 11.27
N ASP A 144 10.24 14.06 10.45
CA ASP A 144 9.24 13.09 10.00
C ASP A 144 8.70 12.27 11.16
N VAL A 145 7.41 11.94 11.08
CA VAL A 145 6.78 11.00 12.00
C VAL A 145 6.83 9.61 11.40
N LEU A 146 7.28 8.62 12.17
CA LEU A 146 7.37 7.25 11.70
C LEU A 146 6.01 6.56 11.78
N LEU A 147 5.51 6.07 10.66
CA LEU A 147 4.32 5.21 10.56
C LEU A 147 4.75 3.74 10.47
N PRO A 148 4.61 2.93 11.53
CA PRO A 148 4.93 1.52 11.46
C PRO A 148 3.81 0.76 10.72
N LEU A 149 3.98 0.51 9.42
CA LEU A 149 2.91 -0.05 8.59
C LEU A 149 2.61 -1.51 8.93
N GLN A 150 3.63 -2.30 9.28
CA GLN A 150 3.43 -3.71 9.58
C GLN A 150 2.50 -3.96 10.78
N PRO A 151 2.72 -3.37 11.97
CA PRO A 151 1.79 -3.57 13.09
C PRO A 151 0.36 -3.12 12.80
N LEU A 152 0.16 -2.09 11.97
CA LEU A 152 -1.18 -1.64 11.55
C LEU A 152 -1.87 -2.68 10.69
N PHE A 153 -1.15 -3.23 9.71
CA PHE A 153 -1.64 -4.32 8.88
C PHE A 153 -1.95 -5.57 9.71
N ASP A 154 -1.04 -5.96 10.62
CA ASP A 154 -1.23 -7.11 11.52
C ASP A 154 -2.52 -6.93 12.35
N GLN A 155 -2.75 -5.73 12.90
CA GLN A 155 -3.95 -5.42 13.67
C GLN A 155 -5.23 -5.50 12.84
N VAL A 156 -5.23 -4.95 11.62
CA VAL A 156 -6.40 -5.03 10.72
C VAL A 156 -6.67 -6.47 10.32
N TYR A 157 -5.62 -7.22 9.99
CA TYR A 157 -5.74 -8.63 9.62
C TYR A 157 -6.34 -9.46 10.76
N ASP A 158 -5.81 -9.31 11.98
CA ASP A 158 -6.25 -10.08 13.14
C ASP A 158 -7.68 -9.71 13.60
N ALA A 159 -8.09 -8.45 13.40
CA ALA A 159 -9.44 -7.98 13.71
C ALA A 159 -10.48 -8.36 12.63
N GLY A 160 -10.03 -8.54 11.39
CA GLY A 160 -10.88 -8.84 10.24
C GLY A 160 -11.26 -10.32 10.11
N PRO A 161 -12.08 -10.65 9.09
CA PRO A 161 -12.53 -12.02 8.85
C PRO A 161 -11.48 -12.91 8.17
N TYR A 162 -10.38 -12.32 7.67
CA TYR A 162 -9.42 -12.94 6.74
C TYR A 162 -8.91 -14.33 7.15
N PRO A 163 -8.52 -14.60 8.42
CA PRO A 163 -8.06 -15.93 8.82
C PRO A 163 -9.09 -17.04 8.64
N ARG A 164 -10.37 -16.70 8.47
CA ARG A 164 -11.50 -17.63 8.32
C ARG A 164 -12.00 -17.74 6.89
N VAL A 165 -11.81 -16.71 6.07
CA VAL A 165 -12.38 -16.62 4.72
C VAL A 165 -11.36 -16.93 3.63
N VAL A 166 -10.06 -16.74 3.89
CA VAL A 166 -9.01 -17.08 2.93
C VAL A 166 -8.76 -18.59 2.91
N ASP A 167 -8.96 -19.22 1.75
CA ASP A 167 -8.53 -20.59 1.51
C ASP A 167 -7.16 -20.62 0.81
N TYR A 168 -6.10 -20.84 1.59
CA TYR A 168 -4.72 -20.88 1.08
C TYR A 168 -4.42 -22.08 0.15
N ARG A 169 -5.40 -22.95 -0.12
CA ARG A 169 -5.29 -23.98 -1.15
C ARG A 169 -5.60 -23.45 -2.55
N ASP A 170 -6.25 -22.30 -2.64
CA ASP A 170 -6.55 -21.63 -3.90
C ASP A 170 -5.29 -21.01 -4.52
N GLU A 171 -5.42 -20.64 -5.79
CA GLU A 171 -4.36 -19.88 -6.46
C GLU A 171 -4.32 -18.46 -5.91
N VAL A 172 -3.10 -17.91 -5.79
CA VAL A 172 -2.92 -16.50 -5.43
C VAL A 172 -3.63 -15.63 -6.48
N PRO A 173 -4.45 -14.63 -6.07
CA PRO A 173 -5.12 -13.71 -6.97
C PRO A 173 -4.18 -13.10 -8.01
N PRO A 174 -4.70 -12.82 -9.23
CA PRO A 174 -3.90 -12.27 -10.32
C PRO A 174 -3.27 -10.92 -9.93
N PRO A 175 -2.12 -10.56 -10.52
CA PRO A 175 -1.43 -11.24 -11.60
C PRO A 175 -0.70 -12.51 -11.14
N PRO A 176 -0.43 -13.45 -12.07
CA PRO A 176 0.25 -14.70 -11.71
C PRO A 176 1.65 -14.43 -11.16
N LEU A 177 1.97 -15.07 -10.04
CA LEU A 177 3.31 -15.02 -9.47
C LEU A 177 4.34 -15.64 -10.42
N SER A 178 5.56 -15.09 -10.41
CA SER A 178 6.72 -15.74 -11.03
C SER A 178 6.94 -17.14 -10.44
N ALA A 179 7.64 -18.01 -11.17
CA ALA A 179 7.90 -19.37 -10.71
C ALA A 179 8.61 -19.40 -9.34
N ASP A 180 9.51 -18.46 -9.10
CA ASP A 180 10.27 -18.35 -7.85
C ASP A 180 9.38 -17.90 -6.69
N LYS A 181 8.55 -16.88 -6.92
CA LYS A 181 7.57 -16.39 -5.93
C LYS A 181 6.53 -17.46 -5.60
N ARG A 182 6.03 -18.19 -6.60
CA ARG A 182 5.09 -19.32 -6.38
C ARG A 182 5.71 -20.43 -5.54
N ARG A 183 6.98 -20.79 -5.78
CA ARG A 183 7.71 -21.77 -4.95
C ARG A 183 7.88 -21.26 -3.51
N TRP A 184 8.19 -19.97 -3.34
CA TRP A 184 8.30 -19.35 -2.04
C TRP A 184 6.98 -19.37 -1.27
N VAL A 185 5.87 -18.93 -1.88
CA VAL A 185 4.53 -18.96 -1.27
C VAL A 185 4.17 -20.37 -0.82
N LYS A 186 4.32 -21.36 -1.71
CA LYS A 186 4.03 -22.76 -1.37
C LYS A 186 4.84 -23.27 -0.18
N ARG A 187 6.13 -22.92 -0.12
CA ARG A 187 6.99 -23.28 1.02
C ARG A 187 6.49 -22.61 2.30
N ARG A 188 6.15 -21.32 2.27
CA ARG A 188 5.62 -20.59 3.43
C ARG A 188 4.33 -21.20 3.96
N LEU A 189 3.36 -21.46 3.09
CA LEU A 189 2.10 -22.07 3.50
C LEU A 189 2.29 -23.50 4.04
N SER A 190 3.24 -24.26 3.50
CA SER A 190 3.59 -25.58 4.04
C SER A 190 4.27 -25.50 5.41
N GLU A 191 5.17 -24.53 5.63
CA GLU A 191 5.81 -24.27 6.93
C GLU A 191 4.77 -23.84 7.99
N ALA A 192 3.77 -23.07 7.58
CA ALA A 192 2.63 -22.67 8.42
C ALA A 192 1.59 -23.79 8.65
N GLY A 193 1.76 -24.96 8.02
CA GLY A 193 0.82 -26.09 8.15
C GLY A 193 -0.51 -25.90 7.43
N LEU A 194 -0.61 -24.89 6.54
CA LEU A 194 -1.82 -24.55 5.78
C LEU A 194 -1.98 -25.36 4.49
N LEU A 195 -0.90 -26.02 4.05
CA LEU A 195 -0.94 -27.03 2.99
C LEU A 195 -0.73 -28.41 3.61
N ALA A 196 -1.60 -29.36 3.26
CA ALA A 196 -1.47 -30.74 3.74
C ALA A 196 -0.09 -31.31 3.39
N LYS A 197 0.56 -31.95 4.37
CA LYS A 197 1.72 -32.81 4.10
C LYS A 197 1.19 -34.00 3.28
N LYS A 198 1.67 -34.12 2.03
CA LYS A 198 1.47 -35.36 1.27
C LYS A 198 2.13 -36.53 1.97
#